data_AF-A0A1R1BRT8-F1
#
_entry.id   AF-A0A1R1BRT8-F1
#
_cell.length_a   1.000
_cell.length_b   1.000
_cell.length_c   1.000
_cell.angle_alpha   90.00
_cell.angle_beta   90.00
_cell.angle_gamma   90.00
#
_symmetry.space_group_name_H-M   'P 1'
#
loop_
_entity.id
_entity.type
_entity.pdbx_description
1 polymer ?
#
loop_
_entity_poly.entity_id
_entity_poly.type
_entity_poly.pdbx_seq_one_letter_code
_entity_poly.pdbx_strand_id
1 'polypeptide(L)'
;MYNDQKAQFNQMVERSVEQANKNLSGAKGVVSVRLSQEEIDIIDQLVFLELAKNRSDATAMLIREGIRTHQTLLDEIREYTAELERVKAKIQQTIRDSGLVTRLHRISYDESVMYEGEAREKDEK
;
A
#
# COMPACT_ATOMS: atom_id res chain seq x y z
N MET A 1 -24.21 15.71 -35.21
CA MET A 1 -22.91 15.24 -34.66
C MET A 1 -22.63 15.74 -33.24
N TYR A 2 -22.95 16.98 -32.87
CA TYR A 2 -22.71 17.52 -31.51
C TYR A 2 -23.49 16.83 -30.37
N ASN A 3 -24.74 16.41 -30.63
CA ASN A 3 -25.60 15.77 -29.62
C ASN A 3 -25.20 14.33 -29.28
N ASP A 4 -24.55 13.63 -30.19
CA ASP A 4 -24.19 12.21 -30.03
C ASP A 4 -22.96 12.07 -29.12
N GLN A 5 -22.01 12.99 -29.25
CA GLN A 5 -20.81 13.06 -28.41
C GLN A 5 -21.14 13.42 -26.96
N LYS A 6 -22.11 14.32 -26.74
CA LYS A 6 -22.60 14.67 -25.40
C LYS A 6 -23.35 13.50 -24.74
N ALA A 7 -24.14 12.77 -25.51
CA ALA A 7 -24.84 11.57 -25.02
C ALA A 7 -23.87 10.45 -24.65
N GLN A 8 -22.84 10.21 -25.47
CA GLN A 8 -21.78 9.24 -25.19
C GLN A 8 -20.96 9.62 -23.95
N PHE A 9 -20.64 10.90 -23.78
CA PHE A 9 -19.95 11.40 -22.59
C PHE A 9 -20.80 11.19 -21.33
N ASN A 10 -22.08 11.54 -21.37
CA ASN A 10 -22.99 11.34 -20.24
C ASN A 10 -23.13 9.85 -19.88
N GLN A 11 -23.24 8.96 -20.87
CA GLN A 11 -23.27 7.51 -20.62
C GLN A 11 -21.94 6.97 -20.06
N MET A 12 -20.80 7.51 -20.49
CA MET A 12 -19.49 7.15 -19.95
C MET A 12 -19.34 7.60 -18.49
N VAL A 13 -19.84 8.80 -18.16
CA VAL A 13 -19.89 9.32 -16.79
C VAL A 13 -20.79 8.43 -15.93
N GLU A 14 -22.02 8.13 -16.36
CA GLU A 14 -22.95 7.26 -15.63
C GLU A 14 -22.35 5.88 -15.36
N ARG A 15 -21.75 5.23 -16.37
CA ARG A 15 -21.09 3.92 -16.20
C ARG A 15 -19.92 3.99 -15.22
N SER A 16 -19.14 5.08 -15.26
CA SER A 16 -18.03 5.29 -14.33
C SER A 16 -18.54 5.49 -12.90
N VAL A 17 -19.63 6.22 -12.72
CA VAL A 17 -20.31 6.45 -11.44
C VAL A 17 -20.91 5.15 -10.89
N GLU A 18 -21.54 4.31 -11.72
CA GLU A 18 -22.08 3.01 -11.30
C GLU A 18 -20.98 2.04 -10.87
N GLN A 19 -19.87 1.98 -11.62
CA GLN A 19 -18.70 1.18 -11.24
C GLN A 19 -18.05 1.70 -9.96
N ALA A 20 -17.96 3.02 -9.81
CA ALA A 20 -17.46 3.65 -8.58
C ALA A 20 -18.35 3.31 -7.37
N ASN A 21 -19.67 3.35 -7.52
CA ASN A 21 -20.62 2.99 -6.46
C ASN A 21 -20.52 1.51 -6.05
N LYS A 22 -20.39 0.57 -7.00
CA LYS A 22 -20.18 -0.85 -6.68
C LYS A 22 -18.89 -1.10 -5.88
N ASN A 23 -17.84 -0.33 -6.18
CA ASN A 23 -16.56 -0.40 -5.48
C ASN A 23 -16.58 0.27 -4.09
N LEU A 24 -17.52 1.19 -3.83
CA LEU A 24 -17.67 1.89 -2.54
C LEU A 24 -18.38 1.04 -1.48
N SER A 25 -19.21 0.06 -1.87
CA SER A 25 -19.86 -0.89 -0.97
C SER A 25 -18.89 -1.74 -0.13
N GLY A 26 -17.59 -1.68 -0.42
CA GLY A 26 -16.52 -2.35 0.32
C GLY A 26 -15.42 -1.42 0.84
N ALA A 27 -15.67 -0.11 0.95
CA ALA A 27 -14.66 0.82 1.47
C ALA A 27 -14.29 0.49 2.93
N LYS A 28 -13.11 -0.09 3.14
CA LYS A 28 -12.62 -0.59 4.44
C LYS A 28 -11.84 0.45 5.26
N GLY A 29 -11.65 1.68 4.77
CA GLY A 29 -10.82 2.68 5.45
C GLY A 29 -11.09 4.11 5.00
N VAL A 30 -10.76 5.06 5.87
CA VAL A 30 -10.81 6.51 5.62
C VAL A 30 -9.39 7.04 5.52
N VAL A 31 -9.12 7.85 4.49
CA VAL A 31 -7.83 8.54 4.33
C VAL A 31 -8.05 10.03 4.51
N SER A 32 -7.23 10.65 5.36
CA SER A 32 -7.16 12.11 5.49
C SER A 32 -5.98 12.61 4.67
N VAL A 33 -6.21 13.61 3.81
CA VAL A 33 -5.20 14.17 2.91
C VAL A 33 -5.16 15.69 3.06
N ARG A 34 -3.99 16.29 2.82
CA ARG A 34 -3.84 17.73 2.69
C ARG A 34 -3.97 18.08 1.21
N LEU A 35 -4.76 19.10 0.91
CA LEU A 35 -5.01 19.60 -0.43
C LEU A 35 -4.72 21.10 -0.46
N SER A 36 -4.24 21.57 -1.60
CA SER A 36 -4.18 22.99 -1.94
C SER A 36 -5.59 23.57 -2.09
N GLN A 37 -5.70 24.90 -2.06
CA GLN A 37 -6.98 25.57 -2.25
C GLN A 37 -7.56 25.27 -3.66
N GLU A 38 -6.71 25.25 -4.68
CA GLU A 38 -7.12 24.94 -6.06
C GLU A 38 -7.76 23.54 -6.17
N GLU A 39 -7.16 22.53 -5.55
CA GLU A 39 -7.72 21.17 -5.52
C GLU A 39 -9.07 21.12 -4.79
N ILE A 40 -9.22 21.88 -3.70
CA ILE A 40 -10.49 21.99 -2.97
C ILE A 40 -11.56 22.64 -3.85
N ASP A 41 -11.22 23.71 -4.57
CA ASP A 41 -12.16 24.41 -5.44
C ASP A 41 -12.63 23.50 -6.60
N ILE A 42 -11.74 22.69 -7.16
CA ILE A 42 -12.10 21.67 -8.17
C ILE A 42 -13.06 20.64 -7.57
N ILE A 43 -12.76 20.11 -6.39
CA ILE A 43 -13.63 19.15 -5.70
C ILE A 43 -15.01 19.75 -5.44
N ASP A 44 -15.08 21.01 -5.02
CA ASP A 44 -16.33 21.72 -4.79
C ASP A 44 -17.15 21.92 -6.06
N GLN A 45 -16.49 22.22 -7.18
CA GLN A 45 -17.16 22.31 -8.47
C GLN A 45 -17.77 20.97 -8.89
N LEU A 46 -17.08 19.85 -8.67
CA LEU A 46 -17.62 18.52 -8.98
C LEU A 46 -18.88 18.21 -8.18
N VAL A 47 -18.92 18.62 -6.90
CA VAL A 47 -20.11 18.46 -6.06
C VAL A 47 -21.21 19.42 -6.48
N PHE A 48 -20.88 20.70 -6.74
CA PHE A 48 -21.83 21.73 -7.17
C PHE A 48 -22.52 21.37 -8.49
N LEU A 49 -21.80 20.75 -9.42
CA LEU A 49 -22.33 20.28 -10.70
C LEU A 49 -23.05 18.92 -10.60
N GLU A 50 -23.26 18.40 -9.39
CA GLU A 50 -23.91 17.11 -9.11
C GLU A 50 -23.20 15.90 -9.77
N LEU A 51 -21.93 16.04 -10.14
CA LEU A 51 -21.11 14.95 -10.68
C LEU A 51 -20.64 14.00 -9.58
N ALA A 52 -20.59 14.47 -8.34
CA ALA A 52 -20.26 13.70 -7.15
C ALA A 52 -21.23 14.02 -6.01
N LYS A 53 -21.54 13.02 -5.18
CA LYS A 53 -22.52 13.18 -4.09
C LYS A 53 -22.05 14.09 -2.97
N ASN A 54 -20.74 14.11 -2.72
CA ASN A 54 -20.07 14.91 -1.70
C ASN A 54 -18.56 14.97 -1.99
N ARG A 55 -17.82 15.79 -1.25
CA ARG A 55 -16.37 15.97 -1.44
C ARG A 55 -15.58 14.66 -1.34
N SER A 56 -15.95 13.76 -0.42
CA SER A 56 -15.28 12.47 -0.25
C SER A 56 -15.47 11.59 -1.50
N ASP A 57 -16.68 11.57 -2.04
CA ASP A 57 -17.00 10.86 -3.29
C ASP A 57 -16.22 11.44 -4.48
N ALA A 58 -16.19 12.77 -4.62
CA ALA A 58 -15.42 13.46 -5.65
C ALA A 58 -13.92 13.12 -5.57
N THR A 59 -13.34 13.20 -4.38
CA THR A 59 -11.93 12.83 -4.14
C THR A 59 -11.69 11.36 -4.48
N ALA A 60 -12.58 10.45 -4.07
CA ALA A 60 -12.47 9.03 -4.38
C ALA A 60 -12.61 8.75 -5.89
N MET A 61 -13.39 9.53 -6.63
CA MET A 61 -13.47 9.45 -8.09
C MET A 61 -12.14 9.87 -8.73
N LEU A 62 -11.58 11.00 -8.33
CA LEU A 62 -10.29 11.51 -8.86
C LEU A 62 -9.13 10.54 -8.57
N ILE A 63 -9.05 10.01 -7.35
CA ILE A 63 -8.03 9.01 -6.98
C ILE A 63 -8.16 7.76 -7.86
N ARG A 64 -9.39 7.26 -8.07
CA ARG A 64 -9.62 6.08 -8.90
C ARG A 64 -9.24 6.31 -10.35
N GLU A 65 -9.51 7.50 -10.88
CA GLU A 65 -9.12 7.85 -12.24
C GLU A 65 -7.59 8.00 -12.38
N GLY A 66 -6.93 8.59 -11.38
CA GLY A 66 -5.46 8.64 -11.34
C GLY A 66 -4.83 7.24 -11.31
N ILE A 67 -5.37 6.33 -10.49
CA ILE A 67 -4.93 4.92 -10.46
C ILE A 67 -5.12 4.26 -11.82
N ARG A 68 -6.30 4.43 -12.43
CA ARG A 68 -6.62 3.84 -13.75
C ARG A 68 -5.69 4.37 -14.84
N THR A 69 -5.45 5.68 -14.87
CA THR A 69 -4.58 6.33 -15.86
C THR A 69 -3.14 5.80 -15.79
N HIS A 70 -2.67 5.46 -14.58
CA HIS A 70 -1.32 4.98 -14.35
C HIS A 70 -1.23 3.46 -14.10
N GLN A 71 -2.26 2.70 -14.47
CA GLN A 71 -2.38 1.27 -14.14
C GLN A 71 -1.19 0.45 -14.63
N THR A 72 -0.71 0.68 -15.85
CA THR A 72 0.46 -0.02 -16.41
C THR A 72 1.70 0.13 -15.55
N LEU A 73 2.05 1.37 -15.18
CA LEU A 73 3.20 1.64 -14.30
C LEU A 73 3.02 1.00 -12.92
N LEU A 74 1.81 1.08 -12.36
CA LEU A 74 1.52 0.46 -11.07
C LEU A 74 1.64 -1.07 -11.11
N ASP A 75 1.32 -1.69 -12.25
CA ASP A 75 1.48 -3.14 -12.45
C ASP A 75 2.96 -3.54 -12.62
N GLU A 76 3.76 -2.74 -13.33
CA GLU A 76 5.22 -2.93 -13.40
C GLU A 76 5.87 -2.83 -12.00
N ILE A 77 5.48 -1.82 -11.20
CA ILE A 77 5.95 -1.67 -9.82
C ILE A 77 5.62 -2.92 -8.98
N ARG A 78 4.42 -3.48 -9.14
CA ARG A 78 4.02 -4.71 -8.44
C ARG A 78 4.86 -5.90 -8.86
N GLU A 79 5.14 -6.04 -10.15
CA GLU A 79 5.99 -7.12 -10.67
C GLU A 79 7.40 -7.04 -10.09
N TYR A 80 8.04 -5.87 -10.13
CA TYR A 80 9.38 -5.67 -9.57
C TYR A 80 9.42 -5.90 -8.06
N THR A 81 8.38 -5.47 -7.34
CA THR A 81 8.28 -5.72 -5.90
C THR A 81 8.20 -7.22 -5.60
N ALA A 82 7.39 -7.96 -6.37
CA ALA A 82 7.28 -9.41 -6.22
C ALA A 82 8.61 -10.13 -6.55
N GLU A 83 9.37 -9.63 -7.52
CA GLU A 83 10.70 -10.16 -7.81
C GLU A 83 11.67 -9.92 -6.65
N LEU A 84 11.71 -8.70 -6.09
CA LEU A 84 12.53 -8.38 -4.92
C LEU A 84 12.19 -9.28 -3.72
N GLU A 85 10.91 -9.56 -3.49
CA GLU A 85 10.49 -10.48 -2.43
C GLU A 85 11.00 -11.91 -2.66
N ARG A 86 10.96 -12.41 -3.90
CA ARG A 86 11.51 -13.72 -4.24
C ARG A 86 13.02 -13.77 -4.05
N VAL A 87 13.73 -12.73 -4.48
CA VAL A 87 15.19 -12.63 -4.30
C VAL A 87 15.53 -12.59 -2.81
N LYS A 88 14.83 -11.77 -2.02
CA LYS A 88 14.97 -11.72 -0.55
C LYS A 88 14.75 -13.09 0.07
N ALA A 89 13.68 -13.78 -0.30
CA ALA A 89 13.37 -15.12 0.21
C ALA A 89 14.48 -16.13 -0.14
N LYS A 90 15.01 -16.09 -1.38
CA LYS A 90 16.12 -16.94 -1.82
C LYS A 90 17.39 -16.69 -1.01
N ILE A 91 17.76 -15.43 -0.78
CA ILE A 91 18.91 -15.06 0.05
C ILE A 91 18.74 -15.60 1.47
N GLN A 92 17.58 -15.37 2.07
CA GLN A 92 17.28 -15.86 3.42
C GLN A 92 17.36 -17.39 3.50
N GLN A 93 16.92 -18.09 2.46
CA GLN A 93 17.03 -19.55 2.38
C GLN A 93 18.48 -20.01 2.28
N THR A 94 19.28 -19.41 1.39
CA THR A 94 20.71 -19.72 1.28
C THR A 94 21.46 -19.50 2.60
N ILE A 95 21.13 -18.43 3.33
CA ILE A 95 21.70 -18.17 4.66
C ILE A 95 21.32 -19.27 5.66
N ARG A 96 20.06 -19.73 5.68
CA ARG A 96 19.62 -20.86 6.51
C ARG A 96 20.35 -22.16 6.15
N ASP A 97 20.40 -22.49 4.86
CA ASP A 97 21.03 -23.71 4.34
C ASP A 97 22.54 -23.76 4.61
N SER A 98 23.21 -22.60 4.64
CA SER A 98 24.63 -22.52 5.01
C SER A 98 24.92 -22.91 6.46
N GLY A 99 23.89 -23.06 7.30
CA GLY A 99 24.00 -23.29 8.74
C GLY A 99 24.55 -22.09 9.51
N LEU A 100 24.74 -20.93 8.88
CA LEU A 100 25.28 -19.72 9.51
C LEU A 100 24.41 -19.28 10.69
N VAL A 101 23.08 -19.25 10.51
CA VAL A 101 22.14 -18.85 11.57
C VAL A 101 22.25 -19.80 12.77
N THR A 102 22.31 -21.10 12.52
CA THR A 102 22.48 -22.12 13.57
C THR A 102 23.82 -21.97 14.31
N ARG A 103 24.92 -21.66 13.58
CA ARG A 103 26.23 -21.40 14.19
C ARG A 103 26.23 -20.13 15.04
N LEU A 104 25.64 -19.05 14.54
CA LEU A 104 25.52 -17.79 15.30
C LEU A 104 24.67 -17.95 16.56
N HIS A 105 23.54 -18.67 16.48
CA HIS A 105 22.74 -19.01 17.66
C HIS A 105 23.54 -19.82 18.68
N ARG A 106 24.31 -20.82 18.22
CA ARG A 106 25.14 -21.64 19.12
C ARG A 106 26.21 -20.81 19.84
N ILE A 107 26.86 -19.87 19.15
CA ILE A 107 27.85 -18.96 19.76
C ILE A 107 27.20 -18.07 20.84
N SER A 108 26.00 -17.53 20.58
CA SER A 108 25.30 -16.71 21.59
C SER A 108 24.86 -17.50 22.83
N TYR A 109 24.54 -18.79 22.70
CA TYR A 109 24.27 -19.65 23.86
C TYR A 109 25.55 -20.04 24.61
N ASP A 110 26.67 -20.22 23.91
CA ASP A 110 27.95 -20.57 24.52
C ASP A 110 28.52 -19.40 25.36
N GLU A 111 28.40 -18.15 24.88
CA GLU A 111 28.76 -16.96 25.68
C GLU A 111 27.90 -16.83 26.95
N SER A 112 26.60 -17.18 26.91
CA SER A 112 25.74 -17.11 28.10
C SER A 112 26.08 -18.13 29.18
N VAL A 113 26.67 -19.29 28.83
CA VAL A 113 27.10 -20.32 29.79
C VAL A 113 28.44 -19.93 30.46
N MET A 114 29.28 -19.17 29.76
CA MET A 114 30.58 -18.74 30.28
C MET A 114 30.47 -17.65 31.37
N TYR A 115 29.38 -16.88 31.42
CA TYR A 115 29.16 -15.86 32.45
C TYR A 115 28.47 -16.36 33.73
N GLU A 116 27.90 -17.57 33.76
CA GLU A 116 27.31 -18.15 34.98
C GLU A 116 28.30 -18.99 35.81
N GLY A 117 29.48 -19.34 35.25
CA GLY A 117 30.46 -20.22 35.90
C GLY A 117 31.47 -19.54 36.84
N GLU A 118 31.68 -18.22 36.75
CA GLU A 118 32.74 -17.52 37.50
C GLU A 118 32.27 -16.78 38.77
N ALA A 119 30.96 -16.80 39.09
CA ALA A 119 30.40 -15.99 40.19
C ALA A 119 30.25 -16.72 41.54
N ARG A 120 30.83 -17.92 41.74
CA ARG A 120 30.68 -18.69 42.99
C ARG A 120 31.99 -19.25 43.53
N GLU A 121 32.99 -18.39 43.75
CA GLU A 121 34.11 -18.79 44.61
C GLU A 121 34.82 -17.61 45.28
N LYS A 122 34.08 -16.65 45.86
CA LYS A 122 34.67 -15.67 46.79
C LYS A 122 33.65 -15.20 47.81
N ASP A 123 33.23 -16.08 48.71
CA ASP A 123 32.65 -15.70 50.01
C ASP A 123 32.88 -16.85 51.02
N GLU A 124 34.15 -17.17 51.26
CA GLU A 124 34.58 -17.81 52.50
C GLU A 124 35.86 -17.11 52.97
N LYS A 125 35.68 -16.13 53.87
CA LYS A 125 36.58 -15.82 54.99
C LYS A 125 35.99 -14.73 55.88
#